data_AF-A0A962ET19-F1
#
_entry.id   AF-A0A962ET19-F1
#
_cell.length_a   1.000
_cell.length_b   1.000
_cell.length_c   1.000
_cell.angle_alpha   90.00
_cell.angle_beta   90.00
_cell.angle_gamma   90.00
#
_symmetry.space_group_name_H-M   'P 1'
#
loop_
_entity.id
_entity.type
_entity.pdbx_description
1 polymer ?
#
loop_
_entity_poly.entity_id
_entity_poly.type
_entity_poly.pdbx_seq_one_letter_code
_entity_poly.pdbx_strand_id
1 'polypeptide(L)'
;MKINKKGVVMNDPMPEEIAELLGRLIKNNEILGQKLIALTFVCAYILKEQCMTSGTPLVTLTRLEGELGGISEAIALQFATGSSDPKSNTGEITRLIESILIQANDAVTRAIERE
;
A
#
# COMPACT_ATOMS: atom_id res chain seq x y z
N MET A 1 -26.76 13.04 31.28
CA MET A 1 -27.64 12.09 30.56
C MET A 1 -29.05 12.66 30.48
N LYS A 2 -29.41 13.30 29.35
CA LYS A 2 -30.77 13.84 29.12
C LYS A 2 -31.56 12.85 28.26
N ILE A 3 -32.67 12.35 28.80
CA ILE A 3 -33.55 11.38 28.13
C ILE A 3 -34.79 12.13 27.65
N ASN A 4 -35.12 12.09 26.35
CA ASN A 4 -36.40 12.59 25.86
C ASN A 4 -37.53 11.60 26.19
N LYS A 5 -38.79 12.07 26.29
CA LYS A 5 -40.05 11.33 26.53
C LYS A 5 -40.28 10.09 25.63
N LYS A 6 -39.43 9.82 24.64
CA LYS A 6 -39.44 8.63 23.77
C LYS A 6 -38.35 7.59 24.10
N GLY A 7 -37.60 7.73 25.20
CA GLY A 7 -36.57 6.77 25.59
C GLY A 7 -35.34 6.72 24.66
N VAL A 8 -35.21 7.68 23.74
CA VAL A 8 -34.05 7.79 22.86
C VAL A 8 -32.93 8.46 23.64
N VAL A 9 -31.81 7.75 23.80
CA VAL A 9 -30.56 8.30 24.30
C VAL A 9 -30.08 9.32 23.26
N MET A 10 -30.21 10.61 23.56
CA MET A 10 -29.49 11.63 22.80
C MET A 10 -28.03 11.50 23.21
N ASN A 11 -27.20 10.95 22.33
CA ASN A 11 -25.75 11.13 22.46
C ASN A 11 -25.51 12.63 22.40
N ASP A 12 -24.82 13.17 23.39
CA ASP A 12 -24.37 14.55 23.35
C ASP A 12 -23.59 14.76 22.03
N PRO A 13 -23.80 15.89 21.32
CA PRO A 13 -23.12 16.14 20.06
C PRO A 13 -21.61 16.04 20.26
N MET A 14 -20.91 15.42 19.30
CA MET A 14 -19.46 15.27 19.33
C MET A 14 -18.82 16.65 19.55
N PRO A 15 -17.90 16.81 20.52
CA PRO A 15 -17.19 18.05 20.73
C PRO A 15 -16.55 18.53 19.42
N GLU A 16 -16.70 19.82 19.11
CA GLU A 16 -16.27 20.42 17.84
C GLU A 16 -14.77 20.20 17.56
N GLU A 17 -13.94 20.26 18.61
CA GLU A 17 -12.50 19.96 18.56
C GLU A 17 -12.20 18.52 18.10
N ILE A 18 -13.01 17.55 18.54
CA ILE A 18 -12.87 16.14 18.15
C ILE A 18 -13.30 15.96 16.68
N ALA A 19 -14.37 16.64 16.26
CA ALA A 19 -14.82 16.61 14.87
C ALA A 19 -13.77 17.21 13.92
N GLU A 20 -13.13 18.32 14.31
CA GLU A 20 -12.05 18.94 13.54
C GLU A 20 -10.82 18.02 13.45
N LEU A 21 -10.41 17.43 14.57
CA LEU A 21 -9.29 16.49 14.61
C LEU A 21 -9.53 15.28 13.70
N LEU A 22 -10.73 14.70 13.75
CA LEU A 22 -11.12 13.58 12.88
C LEU A 22 -11.10 13.99 11.41
N GLY A 23 -11.62 15.18 11.07
CA GLY A 23 -11.57 15.72 9.72
C GLY A 23 -10.13 15.85 9.19
N ARG A 24 -9.21 16.33 10.04
CA ARG A 24 -7.78 16.42 9.70
C ARG A 24 -7.14 15.04 9.51
N LEU A 25 -7.47 14.07 10.37
CA LEU A 25 -6.96 12.70 10.25
C LEU A 25 -7.42 12.03 8.96
N ILE A 26 -8.70 12.18 8.60
CA ILE A 26 -9.26 11.65 7.35
C ILE A 26 -8.51 12.24 6.15
N LYS A 27 -8.35 13.56 6.10
CA LYS A 27 -7.63 14.24 5.01
C LYS A 27 -6.18 13.80 4.91
N ASN A 28 -5.49 13.66 6.04
CA ASN A 28 -4.10 13.20 6.05
C ASN A 28 -3.98 11.74 5.55
N ASN A 29 -4.91 10.87 5.92
CA ASN A 29 -4.95 9.50 5.43
C ASN A 29 -5.21 9.43 3.93
N GLU A 30 -6.10 10.28 3.40
CA GLU A 30 -6.34 10.38 1.95
C GLU A 30 -5.07 10.80 1.19
N ILE A 31 -4.38 11.85 1.68
CA ILE A 31 -3.10 12.31 1.11
C ILE A 31 -2.04 11.21 1.18
N LEU A 32 -1.98 10.47 2.28
CA LEU A 32 -1.03 9.37 2.44
C LEU A 32 -1.33 8.24 1.43
N GLY A 33 -2.60 7.90 1.24
CA GLY A 33 -3.03 6.92 0.23
C GLY A 33 -2.62 7.35 -1.18
N GLN A 34 -2.84 8.61 -1.55
CA GLN A 34 -2.43 9.14 -2.86
C GLN A 34 -0.91 9.07 -3.05
N LYS A 35 -0.13 9.41 -2.03
CA LYS A 35 1.34 9.31 -2.06
C LYS A 35 1.81 7.87 -2.20
N LEU A 36 1.15 6.93 -1.53
CA LEU A 36 1.48 5.51 -1.62
C LEU A 36 1.27 5.00 -3.06
N ILE A 37 0.13 5.34 -3.68
CA ILE A 37 -0.17 4.99 -5.07
C ILE A 37 0.89 5.58 -6.03
N ALA A 38 1.23 6.86 -5.87
CA ALA A 38 2.27 7.49 -6.68
C ALA A 38 3.63 6.77 -6.54
N LEU A 39 3.99 6.37 -5.32
CA LEU A 39 5.22 5.63 -5.06
C LEU A 39 5.20 4.24 -5.73
N THR A 40 4.06 3.53 -5.72
CA THR A 40 3.88 2.27 -6.44
C THR A 40 4.24 2.42 -7.92
N PHE A 41 3.72 3.46 -8.58
CA PHE A 41 4.01 3.74 -9.98
C PHE A 41 5.50 4.05 -10.22
N VAL A 42 6.12 4.86 -9.35
CA VAL A 42 7.55 5.18 -9.44
C VAL A 42 8.41 3.91 -9.31
N CYS A 43 8.10 3.04 -8.35
CA CYS A 43 8.81 1.78 -8.17
C CYS A 43 8.68 0.88 -9.41
N ALA A 44 7.47 0.74 -9.96
CA ALA A 44 7.24 -0.04 -11.17
C ALA A 44 8.03 0.51 -12.37
N TYR A 45 8.07 1.84 -12.51
CA TYR A 45 8.84 2.50 -13.56
C TYR A 45 10.36 2.25 -13.41
N ILE A 46 10.90 2.38 -12.20
CA ILE A 46 12.32 2.10 -11.93
C ILE A 46 12.65 0.64 -12.26
N LEU A 47 11.82 -0.31 -11.85
CA LEU A 47 12.03 -1.73 -12.17
C LEU A 47 12.03 -1.98 -13.67
N LYS A 48 11.10 -1.34 -14.40
CA LYS A 48 11.05 -1.42 -15.86
C LYS A 48 12.34 -0.88 -16.48
N GLU A 49 12.81 0.30 -16.08
CA GLU A 49 14.08 0.85 -16.61
C GLU A 49 15.28 -0.07 -16.31
N GLN A 50 15.37 -0.62 -15.10
CA GLN A 50 16.40 -1.61 -14.75
C GLN A 50 16.36 -2.84 -15.67
N CYS A 51 15.17 -3.36 -15.96
CA CYS A 51 15.01 -4.49 -16.88
C CYS A 51 15.41 -4.11 -18.31
N MET A 52 14.95 -2.96 -18.81
CA MET A 52 15.24 -2.53 -20.18
C MET A 52 16.72 -2.18 -20.41
N THR A 53 17.44 -1.77 -19.38
CA THR A 53 18.91 -1.58 -19.47
C THR A 53 19.69 -2.88 -19.49
N SER A 54 19.04 -4.02 -19.21
CA SER A 54 19.69 -5.32 -19.30
C SER A 54 19.56 -5.88 -20.72
N GLY A 55 20.54 -6.67 -21.16
CA GLY A 55 20.46 -7.40 -22.42
C GLY A 55 19.40 -8.52 -22.42
N THR A 56 18.76 -8.78 -21.28
CA THR A 56 17.74 -9.82 -21.10
C THR A 56 16.63 -9.34 -20.14
N PRO A 57 15.73 -8.44 -20.60
CA PRO A 57 14.79 -7.74 -19.72
C PRO A 57 13.84 -8.67 -18.96
N LEU A 58 13.28 -9.68 -19.62
CA LEU A 58 12.35 -10.63 -18.99
C LEU A 58 13.03 -11.49 -17.92
N VAL A 59 14.25 -11.97 -18.18
CA VAL A 59 15.03 -12.76 -17.20
C VAL A 59 15.38 -11.91 -15.98
N THR A 60 15.70 -10.63 -16.23
CA THR A 60 16.00 -9.68 -15.16
C THR A 60 14.78 -9.40 -14.30
N LEU A 61 13.60 -9.24 -14.92
CA LEU A 61 12.34 -9.06 -14.21
C LEU A 61 12.02 -10.27 -13.32
N THR A 62 12.07 -11.50 -13.84
CA THR A 62 11.80 -12.71 -13.05
C THR A 62 12.75 -12.85 -11.86
N ARG A 63 14.03 -12.47 -12.02
CA ARG A 63 14.97 -12.46 -10.89
C ARG A 63 14.56 -11.45 -9.82
N LEU A 64 14.22 -10.23 -10.23
CA LEU A 64 13.79 -9.17 -9.32
C LEU A 64 12.47 -9.50 -8.62
N GLU A 65 11.53 -10.16 -9.31
CA GLU A 65 10.31 -10.71 -8.72
C GLU A 65 10.61 -11.68 -7.57
N GLY A 66 11.54 -12.62 -7.78
CA GLY A 66 11.96 -13.57 -6.74
C GLY A 66 12.62 -12.88 -5.53
N GLU A 67 13.50 -11.90 -5.77
CA GLU A 67 14.16 -11.14 -4.71
C GLU A 67 13.16 -10.31 -3.90
N LEU A 68 12.22 -9.63 -4.57
CA LEU A 68 11.17 -8.86 -3.91
C LEU A 68 10.21 -9.75 -3.13
N GLY A 69 9.89 -10.95 -3.64
CA GLY A 69 9.11 -11.96 -2.91
C GLY A 69 9.76 -12.35 -1.58
N GLY A 70 11.06 -12.67 -1.59
CA GLY A 70 11.81 -13.01 -0.38
C GLY A 70 11.91 -11.86 0.64
N ILE A 71 12.08 -10.62 0.16
CA ILE A 71 12.08 -9.42 1.03
C ILE A 71 10.70 -9.22 1.66
N SER A 72 9.62 -9.42 0.89
CA SER A 72 8.23 -9.31 1.37
C SER A 72 7.97 -10.28 2.53
N GLU A 73 8.44 -11.51 2.40
CA GLU A 73 8.33 -12.54 3.42
C GLU A 73 9.15 -12.18 4.67
N ALA A 74 10.38 -11.69 4.50
CA ALA A 74 11.22 -11.24 5.61
C ALA A 74 10.56 -10.09 6.39
N ILE A 75 9.98 -9.11 5.69
CA ILE A 75 9.21 -8.01 6.30
C ILE A 75 8.01 -8.60 7.05
N ALA A 76 7.24 -9.50 6.44
CA ALA A 76 6.07 -10.09 7.07
C ALA A 76 6.43 -10.84 8.37
N LEU A 77 7.54 -11.59 8.37
CA LEU A 77 8.06 -12.28 9.56
C LEU A 77 8.51 -11.30 10.66
N GLN A 78 9.14 -10.19 10.27
CA GLN A 78 9.55 -9.17 11.23
C GLN A 78 8.35 -8.48 11.89
N PHE A 79 7.28 -8.19 11.14
CA PHE A 79 6.05 -7.65 11.71
C PHE A 79 5.30 -8.67 12.58
N ALA A 80 5.30 -9.95 12.19
CA ALA A 80 4.72 -11.03 13.00
C ALA A 80 5.42 -11.21 14.35
N THR A 81 6.73 -10.96 14.42
CA THR A 81 7.54 -11.10 15.64
C THR A 81 7.61 -9.82 16.49
N GLY A 82 7.45 -8.64 15.88
CA GLY A 82 7.55 -7.35 16.56
C GLY A 82 6.22 -6.73 17.00
N SER A 83 5.07 -7.17 16.46
CA SER A 83 3.78 -6.57 16.81
C SER A 83 3.11 -7.29 17.99
N SER A 84 2.69 -6.53 19.01
CA SER A 84 1.82 -7.02 20.09
C SER A 84 0.35 -7.14 19.66
N ASP A 85 0.02 -6.81 18.40
CA ASP A 85 -1.32 -6.83 17.87
C ASP A 85 -1.47 -7.96 16.83
N PRO A 86 -2.19 -9.06 17.15
CA PRO A 86 -2.39 -10.20 16.25
C PRO A 86 -3.14 -9.85 14.96
N LYS A 87 -3.58 -8.60 14.78
CA LYS A 87 -4.21 -8.08 13.56
C LYS A 87 -3.27 -7.32 12.62
N SER A 88 -1.96 -7.24 12.90
CA SER A 88 -0.98 -6.67 11.98
C SER A 88 -0.95 -7.45 10.66
N ASN A 89 -1.80 -7.05 9.71
CA ASN A 89 -2.04 -7.75 8.47
C ASN A 89 -0.96 -7.41 7.45
N THR A 90 0.09 -8.23 7.42
CA THR A 90 1.17 -8.17 6.43
C THR A 90 0.68 -8.40 4.99
N GLY A 91 -0.55 -8.88 4.81
CA GLY A 91 -1.17 -9.08 3.50
C GLY A 91 -1.34 -7.79 2.69
N GLU A 92 -1.40 -6.62 3.32
CA GLU A 92 -1.42 -5.34 2.58
C GLU A 92 -0.07 -5.02 1.93
N ILE A 93 1.05 -5.38 2.59
CA ILE A 93 2.40 -5.22 2.05
C ILE A 93 2.58 -6.15 0.85
N THR A 94 2.16 -7.41 0.98
CA THR A 94 2.20 -8.38 -0.12
C THR A 94 1.43 -7.89 -1.34
N ARG A 95 0.18 -7.43 -1.15
CA ARG A 95 -0.65 -6.90 -2.26
C ARG A 95 -0.03 -5.67 -2.93
N LEU A 96 0.62 -4.80 -2.17
CA LEU A 96 1.29 -3.63 -2.72
C LEU A 96 2.46 -4.06 -3.63
N ILE A 97 3.25 -5.04 -3.18
CA ILE A 97 4.40 -5.55 -3.94
C ILE A 97 3.94 -6.28 -5.20
N GLU A 98 2.91 -7.11 -5.10
CA GLU A 98 2.27 -7.74 -6.27
C GLU A 98 1.79 -6.68 -7.29
N SER A 99 1.17 -5.59 -6.82
CA SER A 99 0.73 -4.50 -7.69
C SER A 99 1.90 -3.83 -8.42
N ILE A 100 3.04 -3.62 -7.75
CA ILE A 100 4.26 -3.08 -8.36
C ILE A 100 4.77 -4.03 -9.45
N LEU A 101 4.84 -5.33 -9.15
CA LEU A 101 5.37 -6.35 -10.07
C LEU A 101 4.49 -6.49 -11.32
N ILE A 102 3.16 -6.56 -11.16
CA ILE A 102 2.22 -6.62 -12.29
C ILE A 102 2.41 -5.40 -13.20
N GLN A 103 2.45 -4.20 -12.62
CA GLN A 103 2.64 -2.98 -13.40
C GLN A 103 3.99 -2.92 -14.11
N ALA A 104 5.06 -3.39 -13.45
CA ALA A 104 6.38 -3.48 -14.06
C ALA A 104 6.40 -4.48 -15.21
N ASN A 105 5.80 -5.66 -15.04
CA ASN A 105 5.69 -6.67 -16.09
C ASN A 105 4.92 -6.18 -17.32
N ASP A 106 3.78 -5.52 -17.11
CA ASP A 106 3.00 -4.93 -18.20
C ASP A 106 3.81 -3.84 -18.94
N ALA A 107 4.62 -3.07 -18.21
CA ALA A 107 5.43 -2.01 -18.79
C ALA A 107 6.63 -2.57 -19.59
N VAL A 108 7.28 -3.62 -19.08
CA VAL A 108 8.42 -4.29 -19.74
C VAL A 108 7.95 -5.05 -20.98
N THR A 109 6.88 -5.83 -20.87
CA THR A 109 6.32 -6.60 -22.00
C THR A 109 5.93 -5.67 -23.16
N ARG A 110 5.20 -4.59 -22.86
CA ARG A 110 4.82 -3.58 -23.87
C ARG A 110 6.00 -2.84 -24.48
N ALA A 111 7.12 -2.70 -23.75
CA ALA A 111 8.31 -2.05 -24.28
C ALA A 111 9.03 -2.96 -25.29
N ILE A 112 9.17 -4.25 -24.96
CA ILE A 112 9.77 -5.25 -25.85
C ILE A 112 8.96 -5.41 -27.14
N GLU A 113 7.62 -5.44 -27.05
CA GLU A 113 6.74 -5.58 -28.23
C GLU A 113 6.79 -4.41 -29.22
N ARG A 114 7.40 -3.28 -28.84
CA ARG A 114 7.50 -2.07 -29.66
C ARG A 114 8.85 -1.89 -30.35
N GLU A 115 9.84 -2.73 -30.01
CA GLU A 115 11.17 -2.78 -30.63
C GLU A 115 11.20 -3.75 -31.81
#